data_AF-A0A654DF60-F1
#
_entry.id   AF-A0A654DF60-F1
#
_cell.length_a   1.000
_cell.length_b   1.000
_cell.length_c   1.000
_cell.angle_alpha   90.00
_cell.angle_beta   90.00
_cell.angle_gamma   90.00
#
_symmetry.space_group_name_H-M   'P 1'
#
loop_
_entity.id
_entity.type
_entity.pdbx_description
1 polymer ?
#
loop_
_entity_poly.entity_id
_entity_poly.type
_entity_poly.pdbx_seq_one_letter_code
_entity_poly.pdbx_strand_id
1 'polypeptide(L)' 'MAEYTITIKDEDGGISIAMAGPKASESTAGQLAKHLLGVLPLAVAKIARSKAAPCDCDECKAARNPTPTKPTIH' A
#
# COMPACT_ATOMS: atom_id res chain seq x y z
N MET A 1 -17.90 0.96 -25.97
CA MET A 1 -16.55 0.83 -25.37
C MET A 1 -16.62 1.46 -23.98
N ALA A 2 -16.19 0.76 -22.92
CA ALA A 2 -16.20 1.29 -21.56
C ALA A 2 -14.77 1.66 -21.16
N GLU A 3 -14.59 2.91 -20.73
CA GLU A 3 -13.30 3.47 -20.32
C GLU A 3 -13.34 3.78 -18.82
N TYR A 4 -12.23 3.51 -18.13
CA TYR A 4 -12.05 3.80 -16.70
C TYR A 4 -10.76 4.56 -16.53
N THR A 5 -10.81 5.64 -15.75
CA THR A 5 -9.65 6.47 -15.44
C THR A 5 -9.39 6.40 -13.96
N ILE A 6 -8.18 5.97 -13.58
CA ILE A 6 -7.69 6.01 -12.20
C ILE A 6 -6.83 7.27 -12.07
N THR A 7 -7.22 8.16 -11.16
CA THR A 7 -6.50 9.40 -10.88
C THR A 7 -5.81 9.27 -9.53
N ILE A 8 -4.50 9.50 -9.50
CA ILE A 8 -3.70 9.55 -8.28
C ILE A 8 -3.21 10.99 -8.12
N LYS A 9 -3.51 11.61 -6.98
CA LYS A 9 -3.05 12.95 -6.63
C LYS A 9 -2.20 12.87 -5.37
N ASP A 10 -1.07 13.56 -5.40
CA ASP A 10 -0.29 13.88 -4.21
C ASP A 10 -0.91 15.15 -3.61
N GLU A 11 -1.33 15.08 -2.35
CA GLU A 11 -1.92 16.20 -1.60
C GLU A 11 -1.10 16.39 -0.31
N ASP A 12 -1.13 17.59 0.26
CA ASP A 12 -0.37 17.90 1.49
C ASP A 12 -0.70 16.92 2.63
N GLY A 13 0.16 15.93 2.82
CA GLY A 13 0.04 14.89 3.85
C GLY A 13 -0.60 13.57 3.40
N GLY A 14 -0.88 13.36 2.11
CA GLY A 14 -1.54 12.13 1.65
C GLY A 14 -1.56 11.88 0.15
N ILE A 15 -2.15 10.75 -0.23
CA ILE A 15 -2.41 10.39 -1.62
C ILE A 15 -3.91 10.17 -1.79
N SER A 16 -4.52 10.92 -2.71
CA SER A 16 -5.92 10.75 -3.09
C SER A 16 -6.02 9.89 -4.34
N ILE A 17 -6.84 8.85 -4.28
CA ILE A 17 -7.06 7.90 -5.38
C ILE A 17 -8.54 7.89 -5.74
N ALA A 18 -8.85 8.23 -6.98
CA ALA A 18 -10.21 8.25 -7.50
C ALA A 18 -10.31 7.41 -8.78
N MET A 19 -11.49 6.83 -9.02
CA MET A 19 -11.80 6.17 -10.29
C MET A 19 -13.03 6.81 -10.90
N ALA A 20 -12.92 7.21 -12.16
CA ALA A 20 -14.03 7.66 -12.99
C ALA A 20 -14.36 6.59 -14.04
N GLY A 21 -15.64 6.34 -14.28
CA GLY A 21 -16.09 5.40 -15.29
C GLY A 21 -17.60 5.12 -15.22
N PRO A 22 -18.15 4.33 -16.16
CA PRO A 22 -19.56 3.99 -16.19
C PRO A 22 -20.03 3.23 -14.93
N LYS A 23 -21.15 3.68 -14.32
CA LYS A 23 -21.76 3.05 -13.13
C LYS A 23 -22.13 1.58 -13.34
N ALA A 24 -22.64 1.26 -14.53
CA ALA A 24 -22.99 -0.09 -14.92
C ALA A 24 -21.79 -0.72 -15.62
N SER A 25 -21.02 -1.53 -14.92
CA SER A 25 -20.00 -2.29 -15.62
C SER A 25 -19.59 -3.57 -14.94
N GLU A 26 -20.33 -4.59 -15.33
CA GLU A 26 -19.88 -5.98 -15.30
C GLU A 26 -18.80 -6.26 -16.36
N SER A 27 -18.37 -5.24 -17.13
CA SER A 27 -17.29 -5.35 -18.10
C SER A 27 -15.98 -5.73 -17.42
N THR A 28 -15.15 -6.51 -18.11
CA THR A 28 -13.83 -6.94 -17.63
C THR A 28 -12.96 -5.75 -17.21
N ALA A 29 -13.04 -4.64 -17.95
CA ALA A 29 -12.31 -3.41 -17.62
C ALA A 29 -12.78 -2.77 -16.30
N GLY A 30 -14.09 -2.79 -16.02
CA GLY A 30 -14.64 -2.30 -14.75
C GLY A 30 -14.28 -3.20 -13.56
N GLN A 31 -14.27 -4.52 -13.76
CA GLN A 31 -13.80 -5.47 -12.73
C GLN A 31 -12.31 -5.27 -12.41
N LEU A 32 -11.47 -5.13 -13.44
CA LEU A 32 -10.04 -4.85 -13.27
C LEU A 32 -9.79 -3.53 -12.55
N ALA A 33 -10.49 -2.45 -12.94
CA ALA A 33 -10.33 -1.14 -12.32
C ALA A 33 -10.74 -1.14 -10.83
N LYS A 34 -11.82 -1.86 -10.47
CA LYS A 34 -12.20 -2.09 -9.07
C LYS A 34 -11.14 -2.88 -8.30
N HIS A 35 -10.56 -3.91 -8.91
CA HIS A 35 -9.52 -4.70 -8.25
C HIS A 35 -8.25 -3.89 -8.00
N LEU A 36 -7.82 -3.09 -8.99
CA LEU A 36 -6.69 -2.17 -8.84
C LEU A 36 -6.92 -1.18 -7.70
N LEU A 37 -8.12 -0.61 -7.59
CA LEU A 37 -8.51 0.23 -6.46
C LEU A 37 -8.37 -0.45 -5.10
N GLY A 38 -8.69 -1.75 -4.99
CA GLY A 38 -8.52 -2.51 -3.75
C GLY A 38 -7.06 -2.76 -3.37
N VAL A 39 -6.17 -2.86 -4.36
CA VAL A 39 -4.72 -3.13 -4.14
C VAL A 39 -3.93 -1.84 -3.91
N LEU A 40 -4.35 -0.72 -4.48
CA LEU A 40 -3.66 0.57 -4.38
C LEU A 40 -3.35 1.02 -2.94
N PRO A 41 -4.23 0.86 -1.93
CA PRO A 41 -3.92 1.17 -0.54
C PRO A 41 -2.70 0.41 0.01
N LEU A 42 -2.49 -0.85 -0.40
CA LEU A 42 -1.34 -1.64 0.02
C LEU A 42 -0.04 -1.09 -0.57
N ALA A 43 -0.09 -0.64 -1.83
CA ALA A 43 1.04 0.02 -2.48
C ALA A 43 1.37 1.35 -1.80
N VAL A 44 0.35 2.16 -1.48
CA VAL A 44 0.51 3.42 -0.73
C VAL A 44 1.11 3.16 0.65
N ALA A 45 0.62 2.18 1.40
CA ALA A 45 1.15 1.82 2.71
C ALA A 45 2.63 1.35 2.63
N LYS A 46 2.99 0.59 1.59
CA LYS A 46 4.37 0.17 1.35
C LYS A 46 5.28 1.36 1.06
N ILE A 47 4.84 2.30 0.22
CA ILE A 47 5.58 3.50 -0.12
C ILE A 47 5.73 4.41 1.11
N ALA A 48 4.65 4.61 1.88
CA ALA A 48 4.68 5.37 3.12
C ALA A 48 5.66 4.77 4.13
N ARG A 49 5.66 3.45 4.31
CA ARG A 49 6.64 2.74 5.15
C ARG A 49 8.08 2.90 4.67
N SER A 50 8.30 2.96 3.35
CA SER A 50 9.65 3.15 2.79
C SER A 50 10.16 4.59 2.93
N LYS A 51 9.26 5.57 3.01
CA LYS A 51 9.59 6.99 3.24
C LYS A 51 9.61 7.37 4.71
N ALA A 52 8.96 6.58 5.57
CA ALA A 52 8.99 6.80 7.01
C ALA A 52 10.43 6.62 7.51
N ALA A 53 10.92 7.62 8.25
CA ALA A 53 12.19 7.50 8.94
C ALA A 53 12.15 6.25 9.84
N PRO A 54 13.19 5.40 9.80
CA PRO A 54 13.23 4.22 10.66
C PRO A 54 13.13 4.69 12.12
N CYS A 55 12.06 4.28 12.82
CA CYS A 55 11.95 4.51 14.26
C CYS A 55 13.21 3.98 14.96
N ASP A 56 13.90 4.83 15.73
CA ASP A 56 15.20 4.54 16.36
C ASP A 56 15.09 4.10 17.83
N CYS A 57 13.88 3.80 18.31
CA CYS A 57 13.73 3.24 19.65
C CYS A 57 14.35 1.84 19.76
N ASP A 58 14.78 1.48 20.96
CA ASP A 58 15.49 0.21 21.22
C ASP A 58 14.64 -1.02 20.81
N GLU A 59 13.32 -0.95 21.00
CA GLU A 59 12.39 -2.01 20.58
C GLU A 59 12.40 -2.21 19.05
N CYS A 60 12.36 -1.11 18.29
CA CYS A 60 12.39 -1.17 16.82
C CYS A 60 13.77 -1.57 16.29
N LYS A 61 14.86 -1.20 16.98
CA LYS A 61 16.22 -1.65 16.64
C LYS A 61 16.39 -3.15 16.86
N ALA A 62 15.89 -3.68 17.98
CA ALA A 62 15.93 -5.11 18.29
C ALA A 62 15.12 -5.95 17.30
N ALA A 63 13.96 -5.45 16.83
CA ALA A 63 13.15 -6.14 15.83
C ALA A 63 13.81 -6.18 14.43
N ARG A 64 14.61 -5.16 14.07
CA ARG A 64 15.35 -5.10 12.79
C ARG A 64 16.59 -5.98 12.77
N ASN A 65 17.25 -6.12 13.91
CA ASN A 65 18.37 -7.03 14.10
C ASN A 65 17.95 -8.12 15.09
N PRO A 66 17.18 -9.13 14.65
CA PRO A 66 16.95 -10.31 15.47
C PRO A 66 18.31 -10.98 15.66
N THR A 67 19.00 -10.64 16.76
CA THR A 67 20.21 -11.33 17.17
C THR A 67 19.88 -12.82 17.17
N PRO A 68 20.64 -13.69 16.49
CA PRO A 68 20.40 -15.11 16.54
C PRO A 68 20.67 -15.55 17.98
N THR A 69 19.60 -15.67 18.78
CA THR A 69 19.67 -16.19 20.14
C THR A 69 20.11 -17.64 19.99
N LYS A 70 21.39 -17.86 20.28
CA LYS A 70 22.01 -19.17 20.43
C LYS A 70 21.08 -20.06 21.26
N PRO A 71 20.75 -21.28 20.82
CA PRO A 71 19.81 -22.12 21.56
C PRO A 71 20.42 -22.42 22.93
N THR A 72 19.70 -22.05 23.99
CA THR A 72 19.99 -22.52 25.34
C THR A 72 19.62 -24.00 25.37
N ILE A 73 20.65 -24.86 25.38
CA ILE A 73 20.52 -26.28 25.71
C ILE A 73 20.16 -26.34 27.19
N HIS A 74 18.95 -26.84 27.48
CA HIS A 74 18.47 -27.19 28.83
C HIS A 74 19.12 -28.48 29.32
#